data_AF-A0A5D4GN08-F1
#
_entry.id   AF-A0A5D4GN08-F1
#
_cell.length_a   1.000
_cell.length_b   1.000
_cell.length_c   1.000
_cell.angle_alpha   90.00
_cell.angle_beta   90.00
_cell.angle_gamma   90.00
#
_symmetry.space_group_name_H-M   'P 1'
#
loop_
_entity.id
_entity.type
_entity.pdbx_description
1 polymer ?
#
loop_
_entity_poly.entity_id
_entity_poly.type
_entity_poly.pdbx_seq_one_letter_code
_entity_poly.pdbx_strand_id
1 'polypeptide(L)'
;MGMNIKSDEAQRIARQIADHTGETLTSAVLTALKERLERLKREANFEERRARIDEIIRRSGPTAPGVTSDHSDLYDEIGLPK
;
A
#
# COMPACT_ATOMS: atom_id res chain seq x y z
N MET A 1 -22.38 18.22 13.23
CA MET A 1 -21.39 18.01 14.32
C MET A 1 -20.04 18.52 13.86
N GLY A 2 -19.24 19.11 14.76
CA GLY A 2 -18.00 19.80 14.40
C GLY A 2 -16.78 19.30 15.18
N MET A 3 -15.62 19.31 14.52
CA MET A 3 -14.32 19.03 15.13
C MET A 3 -13.73 20.35 15.62
N ASN A 4 -13.31 20.43 16.88
CA ASN A 4 -12.64 21.61 17.44
C ASN A 4 -11.14 21.33 17.61
N ILE A 5 -10.30 22.03 16.86
CA ILE A 5 -8.84 21.91 16.92
C ILE A 5 -8.28 23.25 17.41
N LYS A 6 -7.77 23.27 18.65
CA LYS A 6 -7.10 24.44 19.24
C LYS A 6 -5.60 24.40 18.95
N SER A 7 -5.23 24.72 17.72
CA SER A 7 -3.83 24.85 17.30
C SER A 7 -3.68 25.91 16.22
N ASP A 8 -2.93 26.95 16.53
CA ASP A 8 -2.62 28.05 15.61
C ASP A 8 -1.82 27.55 14.41
N GLU A 9 -0.96 26.56 14.62
CA GLU A 9 -0.20 25.92 13.56
C GLU A 9 -1.10 25.16 12.59
N ALA A 10 -2.04 24.36 13.11
CA ALA A 10 -2.98 23.62 12.28
C ALA A 10 -3.83 24.56 11.42
N GLN A 11 -4.30 25.67 12.01
CA GLN A 11 -5.05 26.70 11.27
C GLN A 11 -4.19 27.36 10.17
N ARG A 12 -2.93 27.67 10.47
CA ARG A 12 -2.01 28.28 9.51
C ARG A 12 -1.74 27.37 8.32
N ILE A 13 -1.45 26.10 8.58
CA ILE A 13 -1.20 25.10 7.53
C ILE A 13 -2.45 24.88 6.69
N ALA A 14 -3.61 24.69 7.33
CA ALA A 14 -4.87 24.47 6.63
C ALA A 14 -5.24 25.66 5.73
N ARG A 15 -4.94 26.90 6.17
CA ARG A 15 -5.16 28.10 5.37
C ARG A 15 -4.20 28.19 4.19
N GLN A 16 -2.92 27.90 4.37
CA GLN A 16 -1.96 27.86 3.26
C GLN A 16 -2.36 26.85 2.19
N ILE A 17 -2.84 25.66 2.59
CA ILE A 17 -3.34 24.65 1.65
C ILE A 17 -4.55 25.19 0.90
N ALA A 18 -5.56 25.71 1.62
CA ALA A 18 -6.76 26.28 1.01
C ALA A 18 -6.44 27.42 0.02
N ASP A 19 -5.51 28.30 0.36
CA ASP A 19 -5.08 29.42 -0.49
C ASP A 19 -4.36 28.91 -1.76
N HIS A 20 -3.58 27.83 -1.66
CA HIS A 20 -2.90 27.22 -2.82
C HIS A 20 -3.83 26.40 -3.71
N THR A 21 -4.82 25.71 -3.13
CA THR A 21 -5.72 24.80 -3.87
C THR A 21 -7.01 25.49 -4.33
N GLY A 22 -7.33 26.67 -3.79
CA GLY A 22 -8.62 27.34 -4.01
C GLY A 22 -9.78 26.67 -3.29
N GLU A 23 -9.51 25.72 -2.39
CA GLU A 23 -10.51 24.98 -1.63
C GLU A 23 -10.95 25.74 -0.38
N THR A 24 -12.08 25.35 0.20
CA THR A 24 -12.45 25.82 1.55
C THR A 24 -11.53 25.20 2.60
N LEU A 25 -11.30 25.89 3.72
CA LEU A 25 -10.59 25.36 4.89
C LEU A 25 -11.08 23.98 5.32
N THR A 26 -12.40 23.77 5.33
CA THR A 26 -13.00 22.47 5.68
C THR A 26 -12.66 21.40 4.66
N SER A 27 -12.70 21.72 3.36
CA SER A 27 -12.33 20.78 2.30
C SER A 27 -10.85 20.41 2.37
N ALA A 28 -9.97 21.41 2.53
CA ALA A 28 -8.53 21.19 2.67
C ALA A 28 -8.20 20.25 3.84
N VAL A 29 -8.80 20.47 5.01
CA VAL A 29 -8.63 19.60 6.18
C VAL A 29 -9.20 18.20 5.93
N LEU A 30 -10.39 18.10 5.36
CA LEU A 30 -11.02 16.81 5.08
C LEU A 30 -10.20 15.97 4.09
N THR A 31 -9.69 16.60 3.03
CA THR A 31 -8.85 15.94 2.02
C THR A 31 -7.55 15.43 2.66
N ALA A 32 -6.84 16.28 3.41
CA ALA A 32 -5.61 15.87 4.10
C ALA A 32 -5.82 14.70 5.07
N LEU A 33 -6.92 14.70 5.83
CA LEU A 33 -7.28 13.60 6.73
C LEU A 33 -7.60 12.32 5.96
N LYS A 34 -8.37 12.40 4.86
CA LYS A 34 -8.68 11.25 4.00
C LYS A 34 -7.40 10.65 3.42
N GLU A 35 -6.51 11.47 2.88
CA GLU A 35 -5.25 11.00 2.32
C GLU A 35 -4.37 10.31 3.37
N ARG A 36 -4.29 10.88 4.58
CA ARG A 36 -3.52 10.25 5.67
C ARG A 36 -4.14 8.91 6.06
N LEU A 37 -5.46 8.84 6.17
CA LEU A 37 -6.18 7.61 6.48
C LEU A 37 -5.94 6.54 5.41
N GLU A 38 -6.02 6.90 4.13
CA GLU A 38 -5.80 5.96 3.03
C GLU A 38 -4.34 5.49 2.95
N ARG A 39 -3.35 6.34 3.26
CA ARG A 39 -1.95 5.89 3.43
C ARG A 39 -1.83 4.84 4.53
N LEU A 40 -2.39 5.10 5.72
CA LEU A 40 -2.34 4.18 6.85
C LEU A 40 -3.05 2.85 6.55
N LYS A 41 -4.20 2.88 5.87
CA LYS A 41 -4.91 1.66 5.45
C LYS A 41 -4.09 0.82 4.46
N ARG A 42 -3.42 1.46 3.50
CA ARG A 42 -2.56 0.75 2.53
C ARG A 42 -1.36 0.10 3.22
N GLU A 43 -0.73 0.80 4.16
CA GLU A 43 0.37 0.27 4.98
C GLU A 43 -0.10 -0.93 5.82
N ALA A 44 -1.24 -0.81 6.50
CA ALA A 44 -1.81 -1.92 7.28
C ALA A 44 -2.15 -3.14 6.40
N ASN A 45 -2.75 -2.91 5.23
CA ASN A 45 -3.07 -3.98 4.28
C ASN A 45 -1.80 -4.67 3.74
N PHE A 46 -0.72 -3.91 3.50
CA PHE A 46 0.55 -4.50 3.08
C PHE A 46 1.12 -5.43 4.15
N GLU A 47 1.18 -5.00 5.41
CA GLU A 47 1.70 -5.82 6.50
C GLU A 47 0.81 -7.05 6.75
N GLU A 48 -0.52 -6.90 6.70
CA GLU A 48 -1.44 -8.04 6.79
C GLU A 48 -1.26 -9.03 5.63
N ARG A 49 -1.11 -8.54 4.38
CA ARG A 49 -0.85 -9.39 3.21
C ARG A 49 0.48 -10.10 3.32
N ARG A 50 1.52 -9.40 3.77
CA ARG A 50 2.86 -9.96 3.99
C ARG A 50 2.81 -11.07 5.04
N ALA A 51 2.21 -10.81 6.20
CA ALA A 51 2.04 -11.81 7.25
C ALA A 51 1.28 -13.05 6.74
N ARG A 52 0.26 -12.85 5.89
CA ARG A 52 -0.47 -13.96 5.26
C ARG A 52 0.38 -14.75 4.28
N ILE A 53 1.22 -14.10 3.48
CA ILE A 53 2.16 -14.76 2.56
C ILE A 53 3.21 -15.56 3.35
N ASP A 54 3.78 -14.96 4.40
CA ASP A 54 4.77 -15.62 5.26
C ASP A 54 4.17 -16.87 5.91
N GLU A 55 2.91 -16.81 6.34
CA GLU A 55 2.20 -17.98 6.87
C GLU A 55 1.98 -19.07 5.82
N ILE A 56 1.67 -18.68 4.57
CA ILE A 56 1.55 -19.63 3.45
C ILE A 56 2.89 -20.30 3.17
N ILE A 57 3.99 -19.54 3.15
CA ILE A 57 5.33 -20.09 2.93
C ILE A 57 5.70 -21.04 4.08
N ARG A 58 5.44 -20.64 5.33
CA ARG A 58 5.73 -21.45 6.53
C ARG A 58 5.03 -22.80 6.49
N ARG A 59 3.74 -22.83 6.14
CA ARG A 59 2.95 -24.08 6.08
C ARG A 59 3.29 -24.95 4.87
N SER A 60 3.77 -24.36 3.77
CA SER A 60 4.11 -25.08 2.54
C SER A 60 5.37 -25.94 2.67
N GLY A 61 6.25 -25.61 3.62
CA GLY A 61 7.51 -26.32 3.82
C GLY A 61 8.54 -26.05 2.72
N PRO A 62 9.77 -26.56 2.87
CA PRO A 62 10.81 -26.38 1.87
C PRO A 62 10.51 -27.19 0.60
N THR A 63 10.87 -26.65 -0.56
CA THR A 63 10.88 -27.42 -1.81
C THR A 63 11.76 -28.66 -1.65
N ALA A 64 11.24 -29.82 -2.04
CA ALA A 64 11.98 -31.07 -1.95
C ALA A 64 13.27 -31.00 -2.80
N PRO A 65 14.40 -31.54 -2.32
CA PRO A 65 15.65 -31.55 -3.08
C PRO A 65 15.46 -32.17 -4.47
N GLY A 66 15.96 -31.49 -5.50
CA GLY A 66 15.89 -31.96 -6.89
C GLY A 66 14.58 -31.64 -7.62
N VAL A 67 13.59 -31.03 -6.97
CA VAL A 67 12.38 -30.54 -7.65
C VAL A 67 12.64 -29.14 -8.21
N THR A 68 12.36 -28.96 -9.50
CA THR A 68 12.50 -27.69 -10.20
C THR A 68 11.27 -27.42 -11.07
N SER A 69 10.93 -26.14 -11.23
CA SER A 69 9.97 -25.68 -12.26
C SER A 69 10.67 -25.32 -13.57
N ASP A 70 11.96 -25.67 -13.68
CA ASP A 70 12.68 -25.63 -14.95
C ASP A 70 12.16 -26.75 -15.86
N HIS A 71 11.71 -26.33 -17.04
CA HIS A 71 11.18 -27.20 -18.08
C HIS A 71 11.98 -27.04 -19.38
N SER A 72 13.22 -26.53 -19.30
CA SER A 72 14.11 -26.33 -20.45
C SER A 72 14.40 -27.61 -21.24
N ASP A 73 14.21 -28.78 -20.63
CA ASP A 73 14.28 -30.07 -21.30
C ASP A 73 13.15 -30.27 -22.33
N LEU A 74 11.95 -29.74 -22.07
CA LEU A 74 10.77 -29.87 -22.94
C LEU A 74 10.78 -28.96 -24.17
N TYR A 75 11.60 -27.92 -24.17
CA TYR A 75 11.63 -26.92 -25.24
C TYR A 75 13.01 -26.86 -25.93
N ASP A 76 13.02 -26.45 -27.20
CA ASP A 76 14.22 -26.16 -27.96
C ASP A 76 14.78 -24.76 -27.66
N GLU A 77 15.88 -24.38 -28.33
CA GLU A 77 16.57 -23.10 -28.10
C GLU A 77 15.74 -21.86 -28.46
N ILE A 78 14.65 -22.02 -29.22
CA ILE A 78 13.72 -20.95 -29.59
C ILE A 78 12.40 -21.03 -28.81
N GLY A 79 12.28 -21.98 -27.88
CA GLY A 79 11.12 -22.14 -27.00
C GLY A 79 9.96 -22.95 -27.59
N LEU A 80 10.18 -23.72 -28.66
CA LEU A 80 9.19 -24.65 -29.20
C LEU A 80 9.30 -26.02 -28.50
N PRO A 81 8.17 -26.75 -28.33
CA PRO A 81 8.20 -28.10 -27.80
C PRO A 81 9.09 -29.01 -28.66
N LYS A 82 9.93 -29.80 -28.01
CA LYS A 82 10.69 -30.89 -28.66
C LYS A 82 9.79 -32.04 -29.08
#